data_AF-A0A7V2KV52-F1
#
_entry.id   AF-A0A7V2KV52-F1
#
_cell.length_a   1.000
_cell.length_b   1.000
_cell.length_c   1.000
_cell.angle_alpha   90.00
_cell.angle_beta   90.00
_cell.angle_gamma   90.00
#
_symmetry.space_group_name_H-M   'P 1'
#
loop_
_entity.id
_entity.type
_entity.pdbx_description
1 polymer ?
#
loop_
_entity_poly.entity_id
_entity_poly.type
_entity_poly.pdbx_seq_one_letter_code
_entity_poly.pdbx_strand_id
1 'polypeptide(L)'
;MQVVLYVVLAILAAIGIWQLTVWMIEIQDKNRKYQAAENYARERARLLLVVPGPWGIKPARRWFNKPAHGGGDVCLDIDARAVYGHPCAVVGSVTRVPFPDNTFGAAFVSHLLEHMATTEDAVQALDELNRVAEAVFIVYPYRQSIAAWVIPEHHLWVWQKGDKMYLKQRGMSGNEEVYHCKG
;
A
#
# COMPACT_ATOMS: atom_id res chain seq x y z
N MET A 1 42.93 5.51 14.17
CA MET A 1 41.90 6.39 13.58
C MET A 1 41.45 5.93 12.18
N GLN A 2 42.36 5.66 11.25
CA GLN A 2 42.01 5.23 9.87
C GLN A 2 41.26 3.88 9.79
N VAL A 3 41.64 2.87 10.57
CA VAL A 3 40.96 1.56 10.59
C VAL A 3 39.48 1.70 11.01
N VAL A 4 39.21 2.53 12.02
CA VAL A 4 37.84 2.78 12.50
C VAL A 4 37.01 3.46 11.41
N LEU A 5 37.57 4.43 10.70
CA LEU A 5 36.89 5.09 9.59
C LEU A 5 36.53 4.10 8.47
N TYR A 6 37.44 3.23 8.05
CA TYR A 6 37.17 2.24 7.01
C TYR A 6 36.10 1.23 7.42
N VAL A 7 36.10 0.80 8.68
CA VAL A 7 35.06 -0.10 9.21
C VAL A 7 33.68 0.59 9.18
N VAL A 8 33.60 1.85 9.61
CA VAL A 8 32.34 2.62 9.58
C VAL A 8 31.84 2.76 8.14
N LEU A 9 32.72 3.11 7.19
CA LEU A 9 32.35 3.22 5.78
C LEU A 9 31.85 1.90 5.19
N ALA A 10 32.49 0.78 5.53
CA ALA A 10 32.06 -0.55 5.08
C ALA A 10 30.66 -0.91 5.60
N ILE A 11 30.36 -0.60 6.87
CA ILE A 11 29.04 -0.81 7.46
C ILE A 11 27.99 0.04 6.76
N LEU A 12 28.26 1.32 6.54
CA LEU A 12 27.33 2.22 5.84
C LEU A 12 27.06 1.76 4.40
N ALA A 13 28.10 1.31 3.69
CA ALA A 13 27.95 0.73 2.34
C ALA A 13 27.07 -0.52 2.36
N ALA A 14 27.28 -1.43 3.32
CA ALA A 14 26.49 -2.64 3.46
C ALA A 14 25.01 -2.32 3.75
N ILE A 15 24.73 -1.37 4.65
CA ILE A 15 23.36 -0.90 4.93
C ILE A 15 22.74 -0.28 3.68
N GLY A 16 23.48 0.55 2.94
CA GLY A 16 23.02 1.18 1.71
C GLY A 16 22.62 0.16 0.64
N ILE A 17 23.47 -0.83 0.39
CA ILE A 17 23.20 -1.93 -0.56
C ILE A 17 21.97 -2.74 -0.12
N TRP A 18 21.87 -3.05 1.17
CA TRP A 18 20.74 -3.78 1.73
C TRP A 18 19.42 -3.03 1.53
N GLN A 19 19.38 -1.74 1.88
CA GLN A 19 18.18 -0.92 1.72
C GLN A 19 17.79 -0.73 0.25
N LEU A 20 18.77 -0.58 -0.65
CA LEU A 20 18.50 -0.54 -2.09
C LEU A 20 17.85 -1.85 -2.57
N THR A 21 18.34 -2.99 -2.08
CA THR A 21 17.77 -4.31 -2.41
C THR A 21 16.34 -4.45 -1.91
N VAL A 22 16.06 -4.08 -0.66
CA VAL A 22 14.69 -4.08 -0.10
C VAL A 22 13.76 -3.19 -0.92
N TRP A 23 14.21 -1.98 -1.28
CA TRP A 23 13.42 -1.05 -2.08
C TRP A 23 13.11 -1.58 -3.49
N MET A 24 14.07 -2.23 -4.14
CA MET A 24 13.83 -2.89 -5.43
C MET A 24 12.79 -4.01 -5.32
N ILE A 25 12.84 -4.81 -4.25
CA ILE A 25 11.85 -5.87 -4.00
C ILE A 25 10.45 -5.27 -3.77
N GLU A 26 10.34 -4.20 -2.98
CA GLU A 26 9.06 -3.50 -2.76
C GLU A 26 8.48 -2.94 -4.06
N ILE A 27 9.33 -2.34 -4.93
CA ILE A 27 8.90 -1.86 -6.25
C ILE A 27 8.41 -3.02 -7.12
N GLN A 28 9.14 -4.13 -7.15
CA GLN A 28 8.77 -5.29 -7.95
C GLN A 28 7.46 -5.91 -7.46
N ASP A 29 7.28 -6.11 -6.15
CA ASP A 29 6.05 -6.67 -5.59
C ASP A 29 4.85 -5.75 -5.87
N LYS A 30 5.02 -4.43 -5.69
CA LYS A 30 3.99 -3.44 -6.01
C LYS A 30 3.57 -3.51 -7.47
N ASN A 31 4.54 -3.51 -8.40
CA ASN A 31 4.25 -3.56 -9.83
C ASN A 31 3.57 -4.88 -10.22
N ARG A 32 4.04 -6.00 -9.67
CA ARG A 32 3.46 -7.33 -9.90
C ARG A 32 2.01 -7.39 -9.41
N LYS A 33 1.72 -6.87 -8.21
CA LYS A 33 0.36 -6.85 -7.65
C LYS A 33 -0.56 -5.89 -8.39
N TYR A 34 -0.06 -4.73 -8.82
CA TYR A 34 -0.83 -3.81 -9.67
C TYR A 34 -1.21 -4.48 -11.00
N GLN A 35 -0.24 -5.09 -11.68
CA GLN A 35 -0.50 -5.82 -12.94
C GLN A 35 -1.45 -7.01 -12.73
N ALA A 36 -1.33 -7.73 -11.62
CA ALA A 36 -2.23 -8.83 -11.30
C ALA A 36 -3.67 -8.34 -11.08
N ALA A 37 -3.86 -7.23 -10.36
CA ALA A 37 -5.18 -6.61 -10.16
C ALA A 37 -5.79 -6.13 -11.48
N GLU A 38 -4.99 -5.49 -12.33
CA GLU A 38 -5.40 -5.02 -13.65
C GLU A 38 -5.81 -6.19 -14.56
N ASN A 39 -5.00 -7.25 -14.62
CA ASN A 39 -5.33 -8.44 -15.41
C ASN A 39 -6.59 -9.13 -14.89
N TYR A 40 -6.73 -9.29 -13.57
CA TYR A 40 -7.91 -9.92 -12.96
C TYR A 40 -9.21 -9.19 -13.32
N ALA A 41 -9.20 -7.85 -13.25
CA ALA A 41 -10.34 -7.02 -13.62
C ALA A 41 -10.65 -7.11 -15.13
N ARG A 42 -9.63 -7.02 -15.98
CA ARG A 42 -9.76 -7.12 -17.45
C ARG A 42 -10.30 -8.47 -17.90
N GLU A 43 -9.78 -9.57 -17.38
CA GLU A 43 -10.23 -10.93 -17.72
C GLU A 43 -11.71 -11.17 -17.42
N ARG A 44 -12.27 -10.45 -16.44
CA ARG A 44 -13.68 -10.51 -16.04
C ARG A 44 -14.54 -9.42 -16.66
N ALA A 45 -13.96 -8.57 -17.52
CA ALA A 45 -14.60 -7.38 -18.07
C ALA A 45 -15.23 -6.48 -16.98
N ARG A 46 -14.51 -6.31 -15.87
CA ARG A 46 -14.92 -5.47 -14.73
C ARG A 46 -13.92 -4.36 -14.45
N LEU A 47 -14.35 -3.40 -13.65
CA LEU A 47 -13.56 -2.21 -13.28
C LEU A 47 -12.48 -2.55 -12.24
N LEU A 48 -11.34 -1.87 -12.32
CA LEU A 48 -10.29 -1.82 -11.31
C LEU A 48 -10.43 -0.57 -10.43
N LEU A 49 -10.57 -0.77 -9.12
CA LEU A 49 -10.46 0.27 -8.11
C LEU A 49 -9.00 0.40 -7.62
N VAL A 50 -8.48 1.62 -7.55
CA VAL A 50 -7.17 1.91 -6.94
C VAL A 50 -7.33 2.78 -5.69
N VAL A 51 -6.70 2.35 -4.59
CA VAL A 51 -6.72 3.05 -3.29
C VAL A 51 -5.33 2.94 -2.63
N PRO A 52 -4.71 4.00 -2.11
CA PRO A 52 -4.97 5.41 -2.32
C PRO A 52 -4.62 5.84 -3.76
N GLY A 53 -4.77 7.13 -4.06
CA GLY A 53 -4.46 7.69 -5.36
C GLY A 53 -2.97 7.66 -5.72
N PRO A 54 -2.63 7.54 -7.02
CA PRO A 54 -1.28 7.24 -7.47
C PRO A 54 -0.26 8.36 -7.22
N TRP A 55 -0.72 9.60 -6.99
CA TRP A 55 0.16 10.73 -6.76
C TRP A 55 0.64 10.80 -5.31
N GLY A 56 -0.18 10.37 -4.34
CA GLY A 56 0.08 10.56 -2.92
C GLY A 56 0.44 12.00 -2.55
N ILE A 57 1.10 12.18 -1.40
CA ILE A 57 1.45 13.51 -0.86
C ILE A 57 2.85 14.02 -1.22
N LYS A 58 3.68 13.23 -1.91
CA LYS A 58 5.10 13.56 -2.17
C LYS A 58 5.24 14.58 -3.31
N PRO A 59 5.70 15.83 -3.06
CA PRO A 59 5.79 16.87 -4.09
C PRO A 59 6.68 16.49 -5.28
N ALA A 60 7.75 15.73 -5.02
CA ALA A 60 8.69 15.28 -6.03
C ALA A 60 8.02 14.47 -7.16
N ARG A 61 6.97 13.69 -6.87
CA ARG A 61 6.27 12.90 -7.91
C ARG A 61 5.61 13.79 -8.94
N ARG A 62 5.00 14.89 -8.49
CA ARG A 62 4.39 15.90 -9.36
C ARG A 62 5.46 16.66 -10.15
N TRP A 63 6.58 17.01 -9.50
CA TRP A 63 7.67 17.70 -10.19
C TRP A 63 8.25 16.86 -11.34
N PHE A 64 8.44 15.56 -11.13
CA PHE A 64 8.92 14.64 -12.17
C PHE A 64 7.80 14.04 -13.04
N ASN A 65 6.55 14.48 -12.87
CA ASN A 65 5.35 13.95 -13.53
C ASN A 65 5.29 12.41 -13.56
N LYS A 66 5.62 11.77 -12.44
CA LYS A 66 5.75 10.31 -12.32
C LYS A 66 4.93 9.77 -11.16
N PRO A 67 3.75 9.16 -11.42
CA PRO A 67 2.94 8.53 -10.37
C PRO A 67 3.63 7.28 -9.79
N ALA A 68 3.16 6.81 -8.62
CA ALA A 68 3.70 5.60 -8.01
C ALA A 68 3.22 4.30 -8.66
N HIS A 69 2.02 4.30 -9.23
CA HIS A 69 1.35 3.18 -9.89
C HIS A 69 0.30 3.77 -10.84
N GLY A 70 -0.41 2.94 -11.60
CA GLY A 70 -1.52 3.42 -12.42
C GLY A 70 -2.74 3.82 -11.57
N GLY A 71 -3.67 4.55 -12.18
CA GLY A 71 -4.87 5.08 -11.52
C GLY A 71 -6.07 4.12 -11.51
N GLY A 72 -6.01 3.00 -12.25
CA GLY A 72 -7.15 2.12 -12.46
C GLY A 72 -8.24 2.76 -13.32
N ASP A 73 -9.43 2.16 -13.30
CA ASP A 73 -10.63 2.74 -13.92
C ASP A 73 -11.28 3.77 -12.98
N VAL A 74 -11.19 3.51 -11.68
CA VAL A 74 -11.68 4.39 -10.60
C VAL A 74 -10.60 4.51 -9.53
N CYS A 75 -10.42 5.73 -9.03
CA CYS A 75 -9.40 6.04 -8.04
C CYS A 75 -10.01 6.69 -6.81
N LEU A 76 -9.77 6.13 -5.62
CA LEU A 76 -10.29 6.61 -4.34
C LEU A 76 -9.14 7.07 -3.44
N ASP A 77 -9.27 8.26 -2.86
CA ASP A 77 -8.36 8.75 -1.82
C ASP A 77 -9.08 9.75 -0.91
N ILE A 78 -8.64 9.87 0.34
CA ILE A 78 -9.14 10.90 1.25
C ILE A 78 -8.61 12.29 0.89
N ASP A 79 -7.45 12.37 0.23
CA ASP A 79 -6.82 13.59 -0.24
C ASP A 79 -7.09 13.82 -1.73
N ALA A 80 -7.87 14.86 -2.05
CA ALA A 80 -8.17 15.27 -3.42
C ALA A 80 -6.91 15.49 -4.28
N ARG A 81 -5.77 15.81 -3.67
CA ARG A 81 -4.50 15.99 -4.39
C ARG A 81 -3.95 14.65 -4.88
N ALA A 82 -4.20 13.54 -4.20
CA ALA A 82 -3.65 12.26 -4.62
C ALA A 82 -4.34 11.68 -5.87
N VAL A 83 -5.56 12.16 -6.17
CA VAL A 83 -6.40 11.74 -7.32
C VAL A 83 -6.56 12.82 -8.38
N TYR A 84 -5.88 13.96 -8.24
CA TYR A 84 -6.01 15.09 -9.15
C TYR A 84 -5.70 14.69 -10.60
N GLY A 85 -6.60 15.07 -11.52
CA GLY A 85 -6.50 14.79 -12.94
C GLY A 85 -7.00 13.40 -13.37
N HIS A 86 -7.43 12.55 -12.43
CA HIS A 86 -8.06 11.28 -12.77
C HIS A 86 -9.54 11.50 -13.18
N PRO A 87 -9.98 10.99 -14.34
CA PRO A 87 -11.33 11.27 -14.86
C PRO A 87 -12.45 10.71 -13.97
N CYS A 88 -12.17 9.61 -13.26
CA CYS A 88 -13.09 8.94 -12.35
C CYS A 88 -12.52 8.95 -10.92
N ALA A 89 -12.11 10.13 -10.44
CA ALA A 89 -11.64 10.32 -9.07
C ALA A 89 -12.81 10.38 -8.07
N VAL A 90 -12.65 9.72 -6.94
CA VAL A 90 -13.55 9.86 -5.79
C VAL A 90 -12.73 10.28 -4.58
N VAL A 91 -13.18 11.33 -3.91
CA VAL A 91 -12.61 11.78 -2.64
C VAL A 91 -13.42 11.17 -1.52
N GLY A 92 -12.81 10.30 -0.71
CA GLY A 92 -13.51 9.57 0.35
C GLY A 92 -12.61 8.64 1.15
N SER A 93 -13.13 8.15 2.27
CA SER A 93 -12.43 7.20 3.13
C SER A 93 -12.59 5.77 2.61
N VAL A 94 -11.52 4.97 2.69
CA VAL A 94 -11.58 3.53 2.43
C VAL A 94 -12.42 2.78 3.48
N THR A 95 -12.64 3.36 4.66
CA THR A 95 -13.50 2.75 5.71
C THR A 95 -14.99 2.93 5.43
N ARG A 96 -15.36 3.68 4.40
CA ARG A 96 -16.73 3.82 3.90
C ARG A 96 -16.68 4.14 2.41
N VAL A 97 -16.53 3.09 1.61
CA VAL A 97 -16.37 3.22 0.16
C VAL A 97 -17.74 3.51 -0.47
N PRO A 98 -17.90 4.61 -1.24
CA PRO A 98 -19.19 5.06 -1.74
C PRO A 98 -19.63 4.31 -3.02
N PHE A 99 -19.43 2.99 -3.04
CA PHE A 99 -19.83 2.12 -4.14
C PHE A 99 -20.69 0.95 -3.62
N PRO A 100 -21.66 0.48 -4.41
CA PRO A 100 -22.39 -0.74 -4.11
C PRO A 100 -21.49 -1.97 -4.01
N ASP A 101 -22.04 -3.03 -3.44
CA ASP A 101 -21.36 -4.33 -3.33
C ASP A 101 -21.00 -4.88 -4.72
N ASN A 102 -19.83 -5.54 -4.82
CA ASN A 102 -19.32 -6.19 -6.03
C ASN A 102 -19.24 -5.31 -7.28
N THR A 103 -19.12 -3.98 -7.11
CA THR A 103 -18.95 -3.02 -8.22
C THR A 103 -17.69 -3.29 -9.04
N PHE A 104 -16.59 -3.70 -8.38
CA PHE A 104 -15.28 -3.86 -8.99
C PHE A 104 -14.89 -5.33 -9.16
N GLY A 105 -14.15 -5.62 -10.22
CA GLY A 105 -13.52 -6.94 -10.39
C GLY A 105 -12.31 -7.09 -9.48
N ALA A 106 -11.55 -6.02 -9.28
CA ALA A 106 -10.43 -6.01 -8.37
C ALA A 106 -10.25 -4.64 -7.71
N ALA A 107 -9.65 -4.66 -6.51
CA ALA A 107 -9.11 -3.48 -5.86
C ALA A 107 -7.59 -3.64 -5.69
N PHE A 108 -6.83 -2.63 -6.09
CA PHE A 108 -5.40 -2.52 -5.79
C PHE A 108 -5.18 -1.53 -4.66
N VAL A 109 -4.53 -2.00 -3.59
CA VAL A 109 -4.32 -1.26 -2.35
C VAL A 109 -2.84 -1.04 -2.11
N SER A 110 -2.34 0.19 -2.25
CA SER A 110 -0.89 0.47 -2.12
C SER A 110 -0.56 1.31 -0.91
N HIS A 111 0.12 0.73 0.07
CA HIS A 111 0.63 1.47 1.22
C HIS A 111 -0.46 2.28 1.94
N LEU A 112 -1.59 1.60 2.25
CA LEU A 112 -2.77 2.21 2.87
C LEU A 112 -2.93 1.79 4.33
N LEU A 113 -2.87 0.48 4.57
CA LEU A 113 -3.25 -0.11 5.85
C LEU A 113 -2.30 0.30 6.98
N GLU A 114 -1.02 0.52 6.68
CA GLU A 114 -0.06 1.00 7.68
C GLU A 114 -0.38 2.39 8.22
N HIS A 115 -1.19 3.17 7.50
CA HIS A 115 -1.61 4.52 7.87
C HIS A 115 -2.95 4.56 8.60
N MET A 116 -3.63 3.43 8.79
CA MET A 116 -4.86 3.37 9.59
C MET A 116 -4.53 3.63 11.06
N ALA A 117 -5.36 4.41 11.76
CA ALA A 117 -5.06 4.81 13.12
C ALA A 117 -5.03 3.60 14.07
N THR A 118 -5.96 2.66 13.86
CA THR A 118 -6.05 1.42 14.65
C THR A 118 -6.20 0.16 13.78
N THR A 119 -6.02 -1.01 14.39
CA THR A 119 -6.27 -2.30 13.75
C THR A 119 -7.73 -2.48 13.36
N GLU A 120 -8.68 -1.92 14.13
CA GLU A 120 -10.11 -1.96 13.82
C GLU A 120 -10.44 -1.14 12.57
N ASP A 121 -9.85 0.04 12.41
CA ASP A 121 -9.99 0.85 11.19
C ASP A 121 -9.46 0.11 9.95
N ALA A 122 -8.34 -0.60 10.10
CA ALA A 122 -7.77 -1.41 9.02
C ALA A 122 -8.65 -2.62 8.68
N VAL A 123 -9.27 -3.27 9.67
CA VAL A 123 -10.27 -4.33 9.43
C VAL A 123 -11.49 -3.77 8.70
N GLN A 124 -12.01 -2.62 9.14
CA GLN A 124 -13.13 -1.96 8.47
C GLN A 124 -12.80 -1.58 7.02
N ALA A 125 -11.59 -1.08 6.76
CA ALA A 125 -11.13 -0.80 5.40
C ALA A 125 -11.08 -2.08 4.54
N LEU A 126 -10.57 -3.17 5.10
CA LEU A 126 -10.53 -4.47 4.42
C LEU A 126 -11.93 -5.01 4.13
N ASP A 127 -12.87 -4.88 5.07
CA ASP A 127 -14.26 -5.29 4.87
C ASP A 127 -14.93 -4.51 3.75
N GLU A 128 -14.75 -3.18 3.72
CA GLU A 128 -15.28 -2.35 2.64
C GLU A 128 -14.66 -2.71 1.28
N LEU A 129 -13.35 -2.96 1.22
CA LEU A 129 -12.67 -3.39 0.01
C LEU A 129 -13.19 -4.75 -0.49
N ASN A 130 -13.38 -5.73 0.42
CA ASN A 130 -13.92 -7.06 0.11
C ASN A 130 -15.43 -7.04 -0.17
N ARG A 131 -16.14 -5.98 0.23
CA ARG A 131 -17.55 -5.75 -0.10
C ARG A 131 -17.69 -5.23 -1.53
N VAL A 132 -16.86 -4.26 -1.93
CA VAL A 132 -16.99 -3.60 -3.24
C VAL A 132 -16.24 -4.32 -4.37
N ALA A 133 -15.24 -5.13 -4.07
CA ALA A 133 -14.41 -5.81 -5.07
C ALA A 133 -14.41 -7.34 -4.89
N GLU A 134 -14.34 -8.07 -6.00
CA GLU A 134 -14.23 -9.54 -5.97
C GLU A 134 -12.87 -10.01 -5.43
N ALA A 135 -11.78 -9.34 -5.81
CA ALA A 135 -10.42 -9.63 -5.34
C ALA A 135 -9.68 -8.37 -4.87
N VAL A 136 -8.85 -8.50 -3.83
CA VAL A 136 -8.11 -7.36 -3.24
C VAL A 136 -6.61 -7.64 -3.22
N PHE A 137 -5.83 -6.79 -3.88
CA PHE A 137 -4.38 -6.92 -4.01
C PHE A 137 -3.67 -5.86 -3.16
N ILE A 138 -3.08 -6.27 -2.05
CA ILE A 138 -2.53 -5.35 -1.03
C ILE A 138 -1.01 -5.30 -1.07
N VAL A 139 -0.45 -4.10 -1.11
CA VAL A 139 0.97 -3.80 -0.96
C VAL A 139 1.17 -3.07 0.36
N TYR A 140 2.19 -3.48 1.09
CA TYR A 140 2.56 -2.94 2.40
C TYR A 140 4.09 -2.82 2.50
N PRO A 141 4.61 -1.98 3.39
CA PRO A 141 6.05 -1.76 3.53
C PRO A 141 6.69 -2.95 4.22
N TYR A 142 7.83 -3.39 3.71
CA TYR A 142 8.56 -4.53 4.25
C TYR A 142 9.17 -4.13 5.59
N ARG A 143 9.13 -5.03 6.58
CA ARG A 143 9.74 -4.78 7.90
C ARG A 143 11.26 -4.58 7.84
N GLN A 144 11.92 -4.92 6.74
CA GLN A 144 13.35 -4.68 6.53
C GLN A 144 13.65 -3.29 5.96
N SER A 145 12.64 -2.56 5.51
CA SER A 145 12.78 -1.19 5.01
C SER A 145 12.91 -0.24 6.19
N ILE A 146 14.01 0.52 6.27
CA ILE A 146 14.18 1.54 7.32
C ILE A 146 13.04 2.56 7.25
N ALA A 147 12.59 2.91 6.04
CA ALA A 147 11.46 3.81 5.84
C ALA A 147 10.19 3.28 6.53
N ALA A 148 9.98 1.96 6.53
CA ALA A 148 8.86 1.36 7.25
C ALA A 148 8.89 1.72 8.73
N TRP A 149 10.07 1.78 9.38
CA TRP A 149 10.21 2.08 10.81
C TRP A 149 10.14 3.55 11.15
N VAL A 150 10.71 4.42 10.31
CA VAL A 150 10.93 5.84 10.66
C VAL A 150 9.83 6.79 10.22
N ILE A 151 8.92 6.37 9.33
CA ILE A 151 7.77 7.18 8.91
C ILE A 151 6.78 7.29 10.10
N PRO A 152 6.57 8.49 10.68
CA PRO A 152 5.72 8.67 11.86
C PRO A 152 4.26 8.31 11.62
N GLU A 153 3.79 8.48 10.39
CA GLU A 153 2.41 8.21 9.97
C GLU A 153 2.14 6.71 9.75
N HIS A 154 3.16 5.86 9.90
CA HIS A 154 2.92 4.42 9.99
C HIS A 154 2.53 4.07 11.42
N HIS A 155 1.26 3.70 11.61
CA HIS A 155 0.68 3.32 12.89
C HIS A 155 0.56 1.80 13.04
N LEU A 156 0.50 1.05 11.93
CA LEU A 156 0.39 -0.41 11.95
C LEU A 156 1.60 -1.12 11.35
N TRP A 157 1.82 -2.34 11.80
CA TRP A 157 2.58 -3.37 11.09
C TRP A 157 1.61 -4.23 10.32
N VAL A 158 1.86 -4.38 9.02
CA VAL A 158 1.02 -5.13 8.08
C VAL A 158 1.87 -6.17 7.37
N TRP A 159 1.39 -7.41 7.29
CA TRP A 159 2.04 -8.46 6.50
C TRP A 159 1.03 -9.53 6.08
N GLN A 160 1.37 -10.28 5.03
CA GLN A 160 0.54 -11.37 4.52
C GLN A 160 1.24 -12.71 4.64
N LYS A 161 0.49 -13.76 4.99
CA LYS A 161 0.93 -15.15 4.88
C LYS A 161 -0.23 -15.98 4.32
N GLY A 162 -0.10 -16.42 3.07
CA GLY A 162 -1.19 -17.09 2.36
C GLY A 162 -2.36 -16.14 2.11
N ASP A 163 -3.56 -16.56 2.47
CA ASP A 163 -4.82 -15.81 2.39
C ASP A 163 -5.03 -14.87 3.58
N LYS A 164 -4.12 -14.88 4.57
CA LYS A 164 -4.27 -14.11 5.81
C LYS A 164 -3.44 -12.84 5.78
N MET A 165 -4.10 -11.73 6.10
CA MET A 165 -3.48 -10.45 6.43
C MET A 165 -3.37 -10.33 7.94
N TYR A 166 -2.21 -9.88 8.40
CA TYR A 166 -1.91 -9.70 9.80
C TYR A 166 -1.70 -8.22 10.07
N LEU A 167 -2.35 -7.74 11.13
CA LEU A 167 -2.35 -6.35 11.53
C LEU A 167 -1.89 -6.26 12.99
N LYS A 168 -0.96 -5.35 13.27
CA LYS A 168 -0.49 -5.12 14.64
C LYS A 168 -0.22 -3.65 14.88
N GLN A 169 -0.79 -3.10 15.96
CA GLN A 169 -0.51 -1.74 16.37
C GLN A 169 0.99 -1.54 16.68
N ARG A 170 1.57 -0.44 16.22
CA ARG A 170 2.95 -0.06 16.56
C ARG A 170 3.03 0.54 17.96
N GLY A 171 4.16 0.29 18.62
CA GLY A 171 4.46 0.87 19.94
C GLY A 171 3.62 0.31 21.10
N MET A 172 2.61 -0.50 20.85
CA MET A 172 1.78 -1.13 21.87
C MET A 172 2.08 -2.63 21.96
N SER A 173 2.12 -3.17 23.19
CA SER A 173 2.00 -4.61 23.43
C SER A 173 0.53 -5.01 23.24
N GLY A 174 0.08 -5.04 21.99
CA GLY A 174 -1.28 -5.38 21.61
C GLY A 174 -1.39 -6.74 20.92
N ASN A 175 -2.62 -7.25 20.89
CA ASN A 175 -2.99 -8.44 20.14
C ASN A 175 -2.76 -8.23 18.63
N GLU A 176 -2.43 -9.31 17.96
CA GLU A 176 -2.31 -9.38 16.51
C GLU A 176 -3.69 -9.71 15.95
N GLU A 177 -4.23 -8.83 15.10
CA GLU A 177 -5.48 -9.10 14.40
C GLU A 177 -5.17 -9.86 13.11
N VAL A 178 -5.95 -10.90 12.85
CA VAL A 178 -5.80 -11.76 11.67
C VAL A 178 -7.05 -11.65 10.82
N TYR A 179 -6.88 -11.12 9.62
CA TYR A 179 -7.93 -10.92 8.65
C TYR A 179 -7.81 -11.93 7.49
N HIS A 180 -8.92 -12.52 7.08
CA HIS A 180 -8.98 -13.43 5.93
C HIS A 180 -9.37 -12.67 4.67
N CYS A 181 -8.44 -12.52 3.73
CA CYS A 181 -8.73 -11.88 2.46
C CYS A 181 -9.49 -12.83 1.53
N LYS A 182 -10.42 -12.28 0.74
CA LYS A 182 -10.94 -12.99 -0.43
C LYS A 182 -9.84 -12.99 -1.50
N GLY A 183 -9.47 -14.19 -1.96
CA GLY A 183 -8.45 -14.42 -2.98
C GLY A 183 -8.93 -14.19 -4.41
#